data_AF-A0A6L9EEA9-F1
#
_entry.id   AF-A0A6L9EEA9-F1
#
_cell.length_a   1.000
_cell.length_b   1.000
_cell.length_c   1.000
_cell.angle_alpha   90.00
_cell.angle_beta   90.00
_cell.angle_gamma   90.00
#
_symmetry.space_group_name_H-M   'P 1'
#
loop_
_entity.id
_entity.type
_entity.pdbx_description
1 polymer ?
#
loop_
_entity_poly.entity_id
_entity_poly.type
_entity_poly.pdbx_seq_one_letter_code
_entity_poly.pdbx_strand_id
1 'polypeptide(L)'
;MTSRAIPVNTFRESMFKSLKYNILTALTSIFVLSCASIYDHYTFTETLNTKVQVERLILNSKEPFADHRTEVDALKNQMQKMMLYEQSKNKNQITQKMWNYMNREDSAIQDFLRTWEAQGTMSEVFTEEFSPQITKAFDLMVDYESKKTKASENAILSFINNL
;
A
#
# COMPACT_ATOMS: atom_id res chain seq x y z
N MET A 1 64.28 -42.08 9.07
CA MET A 1 63.40 -40.90 9.25
C MET A 1 63.75 -39.87 8.19
N THR A 2 63.05 -39.84 7.05
CA THR A 2 63.28 -38.84 6.00
C THR A 2 62.19 -37.78 6.08
N SER A 3 62.55 -36.58 6.55
CA SER A 3 61.67 -35.41 6.57
C SER A 3 61.55 -34.86 5.15
N ARG A 4 60.33 -34.89 4.59
CA ARG A 4 60.03 -34.35 3.26
C ARG A 4 59.62 -32.89 3.42
N ALA A 5 60.49 -31.96 3.03
CA ALA A 5 60.16 -30.53 3.00
C ALA A 5 59.11 -30.26 1.90
N ILE A 6 57.98 -29.66 2.28
CA ILE A 6 56.93 -29.24 1.34
C ILE A 6 57.41 -27.96 0.65
N PRO A 7 57.43 -27.88 -0.69
CA PRO A 7 57.93 -26.70 -1.40
C PRO A 7 56.99 -25.49 -1.21
N VAL A 8 57.55 -24.37 -0.74
CA VAL A 8 56.87 -23.11 -0.41
C VAL A 8 55.88 -22.62 -1.50
N ASN A 9 56.16 -22.92 -2.78
CA ASN A 9 55.28 -22.58 -3.90
C ASN A 9 53.90 -23.27 -3.83
N THR A 10 53.85 -24.53 -3.39
CA THR A 10 52.58 -25.29 -3.30
C THR A 10 51.67 -24.81 -2.17
N PHE A 11 52.27 -24.33 -1.07
CA PHE A 11 51.52 -23.74 0.05
C PHE A 11 50.86 -22.41 -0.36
N ARG A 12 51.57 -21.59 -1.13
CA ARG A 12 51.09 -20.29 -1.61
C ARG A 12 49.91 -20.42 -2.56
N GLU A 13 49.95 -21.36 -3.50
CA GLU A 13 48.83 -21.61 -4.43
C GLU A 13 47.59 -22.18 -3.74
N SER A 14 47.77 -23.09 -2.79
CA SER A 14 46.68 -23.64 -1.97
C SER A 14 45.96 -22.54 -1.19
N MET A 15 46.71 -21.62 -0.57
CA MET A 15 46.18 -20.51 0.22
C MET A 15 45.41 -19.50 -0.66
N PHE A 16 45.90 -19.19 -1.86
CA PHE A 16 45.18 -18.31 -2.79
C PHE A 16 43.90 -18.96 -3.34
N LYS A 17 43.87 -20.28 -3.48
CA LYS A 17 42.69 -21.02 -3.95
C LYS A 17 41.60 -21.08 -2.88
N SER A 18 41.96 -21.32 -1.62
CA SER A 18 41.02 -21.27 -0.49
C SER A 18 40.51 -19.85 -0.23
N LEU A 19 41.36 -18.82 -0.38
CA LEU A 19 40.96 -17.43 -0.25
C LEU A 19 39.96 -17.00 -1.34
N LYS A 20 40.18 -17.41 -2.59
CA LYS A 20 39.23 -17.18 -3.69
C LYS A 20 37.89 -17.90 -3.47
N TYR A 21 37.92 -19.13 -2.98
CA TYR A 21 36.71 -19.90 -2.67
C TYR A 21 35.91 -19.24 -1.53
N ASN A 22 36.60 -18.81 -0.47
CA ASN A 22 35.98 -18.11 0.66
C ASN A 22 35.37 -16.76 0.27
N ILE A 23 36.05 -16.00 -0.62
CA ILE A 23 35.52 -14.75 -1.19
C ILE A 23 34.29 -15.03 -2.04
N LEU A 24 34.33 -16.09 -2.88
CA LEU A 24 33.20 -16.48 -3.73
C LEU A 24 31.98 -16.90 -2.90
N THR A 25 32.18 -17.66 -1.82
CA THR A 25 31.11 -18.05 -0.88
C THR A 25 30.55 -16.87 -0.08
N ALA A 26 31.41 -15.91 0.29
CA ALA A 26 30.98 -14.69 0.97
C ALA A 26 30.13 -13.79 0.05
N LEU A 27 30.54 -13.62 -1.21
CA LEU A 27 29.79 -12.88 -2.23
C LEU A 27 28.42 -13.50 -2.55
N THR A 28 28.32 -14.83 -2.60
CA THR A 28 27.02 -15.50 -2.80
C THR A 28 26.10 -15.36 -1.59
N SER A 29 26.65 -15.34 -0.37
CA SER A 29 25.86 -15.19 0.86
C SER A 29 25.26 -13.79 1.03
N ILE A 30 25.92 -12.74 0.51
CA ILE A 30 25.44 -11.35 0.56
C ILE A 30 24.21 -11.14 -0.35
N PHE A 31 24.13 -11.83 -1.49
CA PHE A 31 23.02 -11.69 -2.45
C PHE A 31 21.67 -12.21 -1.91
N VAL A 32 21.69 -13.16 -0.98
CA VAL A 32 20.47 -13.79 -0.45
C VAL A 32 19.75 -12.94 0.61
N LEU A 33 20.38 -11.86 1.11
CA LEU A 33 19.80 -10.98 2.13
C LEU A 33 18.96 -9.83 1.54
N SER A 34 18.83 -9.72 0.22
CA SER A 34 18.29 -8.54 -0.47
C SER A 34 16.78 -8.58 -0.77
N CYS A 35 15.99 -9.50 -0.22
CA CYS A 35 14.57 -9.61 -0.59
C CYS A 35 13.63 -9.25 0.56
N ALA A 36 13.55 -7.95 0.88
CA ALA A 36 12.40 -7.39 1.58
C ALA A 36 11.89 -6.21 0.74
N SER A 37 10.86 -6.47 -0.08
CA SER A 37 10.20 -5.42 -0.85
C SER A 37 9.56 -4.41 0.11
N ILE A 38 9.92 -3.13 -0.07
CA ILE A 38 9.25 -1.99 0.59
C ILE A 38 7.85 -1.76 -0.03
N TYR A 39 7.62 -2.31 -1.23
CA TYR A 39 6.35 -2.24 -1.95
C TYR A 39 5.41 -3.36 -1.49
N ASP A 40 4.24 -2.96 -0.98
CA ASP A 40 3.12 -3.86 -0.68
C ASP A 40 2.17 -3.89 -1.88
N HIS A 41 2.35 -4.89 -2.72
CA HIS A 41 1.55 -5.05 -3.94
C HIS A 41 0.06 -5.23 -3.66
N TYR A 42 -0.28 -5.89 -2.55
CA TYR A 42 -1.67 -6.11 -2.18
C TYR A 42 -2.33 -4.79 -1.78
N THR A 43 -1.69 -4.00 -0.91
CA THR A 43 -2.21 -2.69 -0.49
C THR A 43 -2.38 -1.75 -1.67
N PHE A 44 -1.41 -1.68 -2.57
CA PHE A 44 -1.49 -0.84 -3.76
C PHE A 44 -2.67 -1.25 -4.67
N THR A 45 -2.77 -2.54 -4.98
CA THR A 45 -3.82 -3.07 -5.85
C THR A 45 -5.21 -2.85 -5.25
N GLU A 46 -5.38 -3.14 -3.96
CA GLU A 46 -6.67 -2.97 -3.30
C GLU A 46 -7.06 -1.49 -3.13
N THR A 47 -6.08 -0.60 -3.00
CA THR A 47 -6.33 0.86 -3.02
C THR A 47 -6.91 1.29 -4.37
N LEU A 48 -6.33 0.83 -5.49
CA LEU A 48 -6.83 1.12 -6.84
C LEU A 48 -8.22 0.51 -7.06
N ASN A 49 -8.42 -0.75 -6.69
CA ASN A 49 -9.70 -1.44 -6.82
C ASN A 49 -10.80 -0.72 -6.03
N THR A 50 -10.48 -0.27 -4.82
CA THR A 50 -11.43 0.48 -3.98
C THR A 50 -11.73 1.83 -4.59
N LYS A 51 -10.70 2.57 -5.07
CA LYS A 51 -10.88 3.85 -5.75
C LYS A 51 -11.88 3.74 -6.92
N VAL A 52 -11.68 2.75 -7.80
CA VAL A 52 -12.56 2.55 -8.97
C VAL A 52 -13.99 2.22 -8.55
N GLN A 53 -14.17 1.41 -7.50
CA GLN A 53 -15.51 1.10 -6.96
C GLN A 53 -16.21 2.35 -6.43
N VAL A 54 -15.47 3.20 -5.73
CA VAL A 54 -15.98 4.48 -5.19
C VAL A 54 -16.37 5.42 -6.32
N GLU A 55 -15.50 5.63 -7.30
CA GLU A 55 -15.80 6.48 -8.46
C GLU A 55 -17.04 6.01 -9.21
N ARG A 56 -17.20 4.68 -9.38
CA ARG A 56 -18.39 4.11 -9.99
C ARG A 56 -19.65 4.38 -9.15
N LEU A 57 -19.60 4.16 -7.85
CA LEU A 57 -20.76 4.40 -6.98
C LEU A 57 -21.14 5.89 -6.91
N ILE A 58 -20.17 6.80 -6.98
CA ILE A 58 -20.45 8.23 -7.10
C ILE A 58 -21.21 8.53 -8.39
N LEU A 59 -20.79 7.97 -9.52
CA LEU A 59 -21.49 8.15 -10.80
C LEU A 59 -22.90 7.54 -10.78
N ASN A 60 -23.03 6.32 -10.25
CA ASN A 60 -24.30 5.61 -10.13
C ASN A 60 -25.23 6.22 -9.08
N SER A 61 -24.76 7.13 -8.23
CA SER A 61 -25.59 7.73 -7.19
C SER A 61 -26.75 8.59 -7.71
N LYS A 62 -26.76 8.89 -9.02
CA LYS A 62 -27.90 9.49 -9.73
C LYS A 62 -29.10 8.52 -9.84
N GLU A 63 -28.86 7.22 -9.65
CA GLU A 63 -29.84 6.15 -9.64
C GLU A 63 -30.31 5.85 -8.20
N PRO A 64 -31.47 5.19 -8.02
CA PRO A 64 -31.98 4.84 -6.70
C PRO A 64 -30.98 4.00 -5.88
N PHE A 65 -30.70 4.42 -4.65
CA PHE A 65 -29.80 3.71 -3.72
C PHE A 65 -30.20 2.25 -3.54
N ALA A 66 -31.50 1.95 -3.57
CA ALA A 66 -32.03 0.60 -3.43
C ALA A 66 -31.45 -0.37 -4.47
N ASP A 67 -31.16 0.12 -5.69
CA ASP A 67 -30.63 -0.69 -6.79
C ASP A 67 -29.13 -0.99 -6.61
N HIS A 68 -28.43 -0.18 -5.80
CA HIS A 68 -26.99 -0.26 -5.56
C HIS A 68 -26.61 -0.67 -4.13
N ARG A 69 -27.57 -0.99 -3.26
CA ARG A 69 -27.33 -1.33 -1.84
C ARG A 69 -26.25 -2.39 -1.66
N THR A 70 -26.32 -3.47 -2.44
CA THR A 70 -25.35 -4.58 -2.40
C THR A 70 -23.92 -4.11 -2.70
N GLU A 71 -23.76 -3.17 -3.63
CA GLU A 71 -22.46 -2.67 -4.06
C GLU A 71 -21.89 -1.68 -3.03
N VAL A 72 -22.77 -0.87 -2.42
CA VAL A 72 -22.41 -0.01 -1.27
C VAL A 72 -21.95 -0.86 -0.08
N ASP A 73 -22.67 -1.94 0.24
CA ASP A 73 -22.28 -2.85 1.33
C ASP A 73 -20.96 -3.56 1.01
N ALA A 74 -20.76 -3.98 -0.24
CA ALA A 74 -19.50 -4.54 -0.70
C ALA A 74 -18.33 -3.57 -0.55
N LEU A 75 -18.53 -2.29 -0.92
CA LEU A 75 -17.53 -1.24 -0.72
C LEU A 75 -17.20 -1.04 0.76
N LYS A 76 -18.21 -0.92 1.62
CA LYS A 76 -18.02 -0.76 3.08
C LYS A 76 -17.23 -1.93 3.66
N ASN A 77 -17.58 -3.17 3.30
CA ASN A 77 -16.86 -4.37 3.72
C ASN A 77 -15.40 -4.37 3.24
N GLN A 78 -15.17 -3.97 1.99
CA GLN A 78 -13.82 -3.88 1.42
C GLN A 78 -12.97 -2.83 2.15
N MET A 79 -13.52 -1.66 2.44
CA MET A 79 -12.84 -0.61 3.18
C MET A 79 -12.50 -1.05 4.62
N GLN A 80 -13.43 -1.73 5.29
CA GLN A 80 -13.20 -2.27 6.63
C GLN A 80 -12.14 -3.36 6.63
N LYS A 81 -12.18 -4.27 5.64
CA LYS A 81 -11.17 -5.31 5.44
C LYS A 81 -9.78 -4.70 5.28
N MET A 82 -9.64 -3.65 4.46
CA MET A 82 -8.37 -2.97 4.25
C MET A 82 -7.87 -2.24 5.49
N MET A 83 -8.77 -1.60 6.26
CA MET A 83 -8.43 -1.02 7.55
C MET A 83 -7.85 -2.07 8.51
N LEU A 84 -8.54 -3.20 8.68
CA LEU A 84 -8.08 -4.29 9.56
C LEU A 84 -6.77 -4.91 9.06
N TYR A 85 -6.63 -5.10 7.74
CA TYR A 85 -5.41 -5.62 7.14
C TYR A 85 -4.21 -4.72 7.43
N GLU A 86 -4.30 -3.41 7.21
CA GLU A 86 -3.19 -2.50 7.55
C GLU A 86 -2.95 -2.41 9.07
N GLN A 87 -4.00 -2.45 9.90
CA GLN A 87 -3.84 -2.47 11.36
C GLN A 87 -3.10 -3.70 11.87
N SER A 88 -3.22 -4.83 11.16
CA SER A 88 -2.51 -6.07 11.52
C SER A 88 -1.00 -6.03 11.26
N LYS A 89 -0.50 -5.00 10.55
CA LYS A 89 0.92 -4.86 10.20
C LYS A 89 1.68 -4.04 11.24
N ASN A 90 2.91 -4.46 11.54
CA ASN A 90 3.85 -3.71 12.38
C ASN A 90 4.56 -2.55 11.63
N LYS A 91 4.19 -2.27 10.37
CA LYS A 91 4.79 -1.29 9.46
C LYS A 91 3.66 -0.57 8.69
N ASN A 92 3.97 0.52 7.99
CA ASN A 92 3.02 1.28 7.15
C ASN A 92 1.97 2.12 7.88
N GLN A 93 2.38 2.79 8.98
CA GLN A 93 1.50 3.61 9.82
C GLN A 93 0.75 4.71 9.06
N ILE A 94 1.34 5.25 7.98
CA ILE A 94 0.71 6.30 7.17
C ILE A 94 -0.51 5.76 6.43
N THR A 95 -0.39 4.59 5.82
CA THR A 95 -1.49 3.94 5.10
C THR A 95 -2.57 3.44 6.05
N GLN A 96 -2.17 2.93 7.22
CA GLN A 96 -3.10 2.63 8.31
C GLN A 96 -3.93 3.87 8.70
N LYS A 97 -3.28 5.04 8.86
CA LYS A 97 -3.97 6.30 9.16
C LYS A 97 -4.96 6.70 8.06
N MET A 98 -4.61 6.51 6.79
CA MET A 98 -5.52 6.80 5.68
C MET A 98 -6.73 5.87 5.63
N TRP A 99 -6.56 4.56 5.79
CA TRP A 99 -7.69 3.64 5.85
C TRP A 99 -8.57 3.88 7.07
N ASN A 100 -7.98 4.18 8.23
CA ASN A 100 -8.75 4.60 9.41
C ASN A 100 -9.54 5.88 9.10
N TYR A 101 -8.90 6.88 8.49
CA TYR A 101 -9.55 8.13 8.10
C TYR A 101 -10.76 7.89 7.19
N MET A 102 -10.61 7.13 6.10
CA MET A 102 -11.72 6.86 5.17
C MET A 102 -12.84 5.98 5.76
N ASN A 103 -12.57 5.25 6.83
CA ASN A 103 -13.58 4.45 7.52
C ASN A 103 -14.26 5.20 8.69
N ARG A 104 -13.82 6.42 9.03
CA ARG A 104 -14.51 7.23 10.04
C ARG A 104 -15.90 7.62 9.57
N GLU A 105 -16.85 7.65 10.50
CA GLU A 105 -18.25 8.00 10.24
C GLU A 105 -18.45 9.41 9.65
N ASP A 106 -17.52 10.32 9.94
CA ASP A 106 -17.50 11.71 9.49
C ASP A 106 -16.54 11.95 8.32
N SER A 107 -16.06 10.89 7.67
CA SER A 107 -15.26 11.02 6.46
C SER A 107 -16.15 11.33 5.25
N ALA A 108 -15.61 12.07 4.29
CA ALA A 108 -16.35 12.48 3.09
C ALA A 108 -17.02 11.32 2.35
N ILE A 109 -16.40 10.14 2.31
CA ILE A 109 -16.95 8.94 1.68
C ILE A 109 -18.13 8.35 2.48
N GLN A 110 -18.02 8.27 3.81
CA GLN A 110 -19.12 7.77 4.64
C GLN A 110 -20.29 8.75 4.66
N ASP A 111 -20.00 10.05 4.71
CA ASP A 111 -20.98 11.12 4.61
C ASP A 111 -21.73 11.06 3.27
N PHE A 112 -21.01 10.88 2.16
CA PHE A 112 -21.60 10.71 0.84
C PHE A 112 -22.54 9.51 0.77
N LEU A 113 -22.07 8.33 1.20
CA LEU A 113 -22.87 7.10 1.16
C LEU A 113 -24.13 7.20 2.04
N ARG A 114 -24.01 7.79 3.24
CA ARG A 114 -25.13 8.02 4.15
C ARG A 114 -26.13 9.01 3.57
N THR A 115 -25.64 10.07 2.93
CA THR A 115 -26.49 11.08 2.28
C THR A 115 -27.26 10.45 1.13
N TRP A 116 -26.61 9.63 0.31
CA TRP A 116 -27.27 8.91 -0.77
C TRP A 116 -28.29 7.91 -0.27
N GLU A 117 -27.99 7.15 0.80
CA GLU A 117 -28.96 6.25 1.43
C GLU A 117 -30.20 7.00 1.96
N ALA A 118 -30.00 8.17 2.57
CA ALA A 118 -31.09 8.98 3.12
C ALA A 118 -31.94 9.68 2.06
N GLN A 119 -31.32 10.18 0.99
CA GLN A 119 -32.00 10.92 -0.08
C GLN A 119 -32.56 10.01 -1.18
N GLY A 120 -32.06 8.78 -1.29
CA GLY A 120 -32.41 7.82 -2.34
C GLY A 120 -31.65 8.07 -3.65
N THR A 121 -31.46 9.32 -4.08
CA THR A 121 -30.70 9.69 -5.29
C THR A 121 -29.93 10.98 -5.05
N MET A 122 -28.80 11.14 -5.73
CA MET A 122 -27.96 12.34 -5.67
C MET A 122 -28.09 13.15 -6.96
N SER A 123 -28.04 14.48 -6.82
CA SER A 123 -28.02 15.37 -7.98
C SER A 123 -26.64 15.40 -8.64
N GLU A 124 -26.59 15.70 -9.94
CA GLU A 124 -25.33 15.83 -10.68
C GLU A 124 -24.38 16.85 -10.03
N VAL A 125 -24.91 18.03 -9.68
CA VAL A 125 -24.14 19.09 -8.99
C VAL A 125 -23.51 18.57 -7.70
N PHE A 126 -24.27 17.81 -6.90
CA PHE A 126 -23.74 17.25 -5.66
C PHE A 126 -22.63 16.22 -5.94
N THR A 127 -22.82 15.35 -6.94
CA THR A 127 -21.81 14.35 -7.29
C THR A 127 -20.50 14.98 -7.79
N GLU A 128 -20.59 16.08 -8.54
CA GLU A 128 -19.43 16.81 -9.04
C GLU A 128 -18.65 17.53 -7.93
N GLU A 129 -19.34 18.00 -6.89
CA GLU A 129 -18.71 18.70 -5.76
C GLU A 129 -18.00 17.72 -4.79
N PHE A 130 -18.59 16.55 -4.55
CA PHE A 130 -18.03 15.57 -3.60
C PHE A 130 -16.96 14.67 -4.21
N SER A 131 -17.05 14.37 -5.52
CA SER A 131 -16.13 13.45 -6.19
C SER A 131 -14.65 13.82 -6.02
N PRO A 132 -14.21 15.09 -6.22
CA PRO A 132 -12.81 15.47 -6.05
C PRO A 132 -12.28 15.25 -4.62
N GLN A 133 -13.12 15.48 -3.61
CA GLN A 133 -12.71 15.34 -2.20
C GLN A 133 -12.46 13.89 -1.84
N ILE A 134 -13.36 13.00 -2.27
CA ILE A 134 -13.26 11.56 -2.01
C ILE A 134 -12.11 10.95 -2.82
N THR A 135 -12.01 11.25 -4.12
CA THR A 135 -10.97 10.71 -5.00
C THR A 135 -9.57 11.17 -4.62
N LYS A 136 -9.42 12.40 -4.09
CA LYS A 136 -8.13 12.93 -3.63
C LYS A 136 -7.50 12.07 -2.54
N ALA A 137 -8.29 11.52 -1.61
CA ALA A 137 -7.78 10.64 -0.57
C ALA A 137 -7.12 9.38 -1.19
N PHE A 138 -7.79 8.76 -2.16
CA PHE A 138 -7.25 7.60 -2.87
C PHE A 138 -6.03 7.96 -3.72
N ASP A 139 -6.02 9.10 -4.41
CA ASP A 139 -4.86 9.54 -5.19
C ASP A 139 -3.61 9.68 -4.33
N LEU A 140 -3.76 10.27 -3.15
CA LEU A 140 -2.66 10.41 -2.20
C LEU A 140 -2.16 9.04 -1.72
N MET A 141 -3.06 8.08 -1.48
CA MET A 141 -2.68 6.72 -1.11
C MET A 141 -1.97 5.96 -2.23
N VAL A 142 -2.48 6.05 -3.46
CA VAL A 142 -1.85 5.41 -4.64
C VAL A 142 -0.45 5.98 -4.85
N ASP A 143 -0.32 7.31 -4.79
CA ASP A 143 0.98 7.97 -4.90
C ASP A 143 1.93 7.51 -3.78
N TYR A 144 1.48 7.50 -2.52
CA TYR A 144 2.29 7.02 -1.40
C TYR A 144 2.68 5.55 -1.53
N GLU A 145 1.77 4.65 -1.86
CA GLU A 145 2.05 3.22 -1.99
C GLU A 145 2.96 2.91 -3.19
N SER A 146 2.95 3.75 -4.24
CA SER A 146 3.83 3.58 -5.39
C SER A 146 5.30 3.90 -5.09
N LYS A 147 5.59 4.91 -4.25
CA LYS A 147 6.95 5.44 -4.08
C LYS A 147 7.44 5.54 -2.64
N LYS A 148 6.53 5.59 -1.65
CA LYS A 148 6.80 5.74 -0.20
C LYS A 148 7.88 6.78 0.13
N THR A 149 7.83 7.93 -0.55
CA THR A 149 8.75 9.05 -0.31
C THR A 149 8.25 9.95 0.80
N LYS A 150 9.15 10.70 1.44
CA LYS A 150 8.79 11.74 2.44
C LYS A 150 7.82 12.78 1.86
N ALA A 151 7.94 13.11 0.58
CA ALA A 151 7.03 14.06 -0.08
C ALA A 151 5.58 13.53 -0.12
N SER A 152 5.38 12.27 -0.55
CA SER A 152 4.05 11.64 -0.51
C SER A 152 3.52 11.46 0.91
N GLU A 153 4.39 11.14 1.87
CA GLU A 153 4.02 11.04 3.28
C GLU A 153 3.50 12.38 3.82
N ASN A 154 4.26 13.47 3.59
CA ASN A 154 3.87 14.80 4.00
C ASN A 154 2.56 15.26 3.35
N ALA A 155 2.33 14.88 2.09
CA ALA A 155 1.08 15.18 1.39
C ALA A 155 -0.13 14.52 2.08
N ILE A 156 0.01 13.26 2.50
CA ILE A 156 -1.01 12.56 3.30
C ILE A 156 -1.21 13.22 4.67
N LEU A 157 -0.12 13.50 5.39
CA LEU A 157 -0.21 14.09 6.72
C LEU A 157 -0.85 15.48 6.68
N SER A 158 -0.50 16.30 5.69
CA SER A 158 -1.14 17.59 5.48
C SER A 158 -2.62 17.45 5.15
N PHE A 159 -2.99 16.47 4.33
CA PHE A 159 -4.40 16.22 4.01
C PHE A 159 -5.20 15.84 5.26
N ILE A 160 -4.71 14.90 6.05
CA ILE A 160 -5.39 14.46 7.29
C ILE A 160 -5.49 15.59 8.32
N ASN A 161 -4.48 16.46 8.44
CA ASN A 161 -4.44 17.52 9.45
C ASN A 161 -5.26 18.77 9.09
N ASN A 162 -5.63 18.94 7.81
CA ASN A 162 -6.36 20.12 7.32
C ASN A 162 -7.87 19.89 7.21
N LEU A 163 -8.37 18.80 7.80
CA LEU A 163 -9.77 18.40 7.87
C LEU A 163 -10.25 18.51 9.31
#